data_AF-Q82JQ2-F1
#
_entry.id   AF-Q82JQ2-F1
#
_cell.length_a   1.000
_cell.length_b   1.000
_cell.length_c   1.000
_cell.angle_alpha   90.00
_cell.angle_beta   90.00
_cell.angle_gamma   90.00
#
_symmetry.space_group_name_H-M   'P 1'
#
loop_
_entity.id
_entity.type
_entity.pdbx_description
1 polymer ?
#
loop_
_entity_poly.entity_id
_entity_poly.type
_entity_poly.pdbx_seq_one_letter_code
_entity_poly.pdbx_strand_id
1 'polypeptide(L)' 'MNPPDIRVEKGHAEPEEVAAITAILLARAATAPAASPARRGRPKAGWRRLEREPGFRAPHSWHG' A
#
# COMPACT_ATOMS: atom_id res chain seq x y z
N MET A 1 -6.52 23.21 4.16
CA MET A 1 -7.58 22.26 3.77
C MET A 1 -6.94 20.91 3.52
N ASN A 2 -7.52 19.82 4.03
CA ASN A 2 -7.00 18.46 3.79
C ASN A 2 -7.31 18.07 2.32
N PRO A 3 -6.33 17.56 1.54
CA PRO A 3 -6.62 17.13 0.18
C PRO A 3 -7.61 15.95 0.17
N PRO A 4 -8.44 15.82 -0.89
CA PRO A 4 -9.33 14.69 -1.02
C PRO A 4 -8.54 13.38 -1.14
N ASP A 5 -9.07 12.28 -0.62
CA ASP A 5 -8.43 10.95 -0.67
C ASP A 5 -8.26 10.42 -2.10
N ILE A 6 -9.11 10.88 -3.03
CA ILE A 6 -9.07 10.52 -4.46
C ILE A 6 -9.35 11.77 -5.31
N ARG A 7 -8.59 11.95 -6.39
CA ARG A 7 -8.75 13.04 -7.37
C ARG A 7 -8.63 12.52 -8.80
N VAL A 8 -9.43 13.09 -9.71
CA VAL A 8 -9.26 12.91 -11.16
C VAL A 8 -8.24 13.93 -11.66
N GLU A 9 -7.11 13.46 -12.18
CA GLU A 9 -6.01 14.32 -12.65
C GLU A 9 -6.25 14.87 -14.06
N LYS A 10 -7.03 14.17 -14.89
CA LYS A 10 -7.29 14.53 -16.28
C LYS A 10 -8.67 14.03 -16.71
N GLY A 11 -9.39 14.85 -17.47
CA GLY A 11 -10.72 14.50 -17.99
C GLY A 11 -11.80 14.50 -16.91
N HIS A 12 -12.89 13.78 -17.18
CA HIS A 12 -13.98 13.53 -16.24
C HIS A 12 -14.16 12.01 -16.13
N ALA A 13 -14.51 11.53 -14.94
CA ALA A 13 -14.89 10.15 -14.74
C ALA A 13 -16.40 10.01 -14.98
N GLU A 14 -16.77 9.15 -15.91
CA GLU A 14 -18.18 8.89 -16.20
C GLU A 14 -18.87 8.25 -14.97
N PRO A 15 -20.21 8.37 -14.84
CA PRO A 15 -20.95 7.82 -13.69
C PRO A 15 -20.65 6.33 -13.43
N GLU A 16 -20.48 5.54 -14.48
CA GLU A 16 -20.16 4.12 -14.43
C GLU A 16 -18.77 3.85 -13.82
N GLU A 17 -17.78 4.70 -14.13
CA GLU A 17 -16.42 4.58 -13.62
C GLU A 17 -16.35 4.94 -12.14
N VAL A 18 -17.07 5.99 -11.74
CA VAL A 18 -17.21 6.37 -10.33
C VAL A 18 -17.93 5.27 -9.54
N ALA A 19 -18.99 4.69 -10.11
CA ALA A 19 -19.71 3.57 -9.50
C ALA A 19 -18.81 2.34 -9.34
N ALA A 20 -18.01 2.01 -10.35
CA ALA A 20 -17.08 0.88 -10.30
C ALA A 20 -16.03 1.03 -9.19
N ILE A 21 -15.38 2.20 -9.11
CA ILE A 21 -14.39 2.48 -8.06
C ILE A 21 -15.06 2.42 -6.68
N THR A 22 -16.25 3.02 -6.54
CA THR A 22 -17.01 2.99 -5.28
C THR A 22 -17.36 1.57 -4.86
N ALA A 23 -17.87 0.75 -5.79
CA ALA A 23 -18.22 -0.65 -5.53
C ALA A 23 -17.00 -1.46 -5.06
N ILE A 24 -15.84 -1.26 -5.70
CA ILE A 24 -14.60 -1.92 -5.29
C ILE A 24 -14.19 -1.48 -3.89
N LEU A 25 -14.19 -0.18 -3.60
CA LEU A 25 -13.82 0.35 -2.28
C LEU A 25 -14.74 -0.19 -1.18
N LEU A 26 -16.05 -0.22 -1.42
CA LEU A 26 -17.03 -0.77 -0.49
C LEU A 26 -16.84 -2.29 -0.30
N ALA A 27 -16.63 -3.04 -1.37
CA ALA A 27 -16.36 -4.47 -1.29
C ALA A 27 -15.09 -4.74 -0.47
N ARG A 28 -14.03 -3.98 -0.71
CA ARG A 28 -12.77 -4.08 0.05
C ARG A 28 -12.97 -3.75 1.52
N ALA A 29 -13.69 -2.68 1.83
CA ALA A 29 -14.02 -2.29 3.20
C ALA A 29 -14.84 -3.38 3.92
N ALA A 30 -15.81 -3.99 3.23
CA ALA A 30 -16.61 -5.08 3.79
C ALA A 30 -15.78 -6.35 4.06
N THR A 31 -14.74 -6.61 3.24
CA THR A 31 -13.80 -7.72 3.45
C THR A 31 -12.63 -7.39 4.37
N ALA A 32 -12.53 -6.14 4.86
CA ALA A 32 -11.42 -5.73 5.69
C ALA A 32 -11.47 -6.53 6.99
N PRO A 33 -10.41 -7.30 7.33
CA PRO A 33 -10.37 -7.96 8.62
C PRO A 33 -10.50 -6.90 9.71
N ALA A 34 -11.31 -7.18 10.74
CA ALA A 34 -11.42 -6.31 11.91
C ALA A 34 -10.02 -5.88 12.31
N ALA A 35 -9.77 -4.57 12.33
CA ALA A 35 -8.44 -4.02 12.55
C ALA A 35 -7.86 -4.68 13.79
N SER A 36 -6.94 -5.64 13.58
CA SER A 36 -6.17 -6.16 14.69
C SER A 36 -5.51 -4.92 15.29
N PRO A 37 -5.69 -4.66 16.60
CA PRO A 37 -5.14 -3.47 17.23
C PRO A 37 -3.72 -3.36 16.75
N ALA A 38 -3.38 -2.25 16.09
CA ALA A 38 -2.12 -2.08 15.38
C ALA A 38 -1.04 -2.66 16.26
N ARG A 39 -0.61 -3.89 15.94
CA ARG A 39 0.35 -4.59 16.79
C ARG A 39 1.59 -3.81 16.43
N ARG A 40 1.88 -2.76 17.22
CA ARG A 40 3.10 -1.96 17.10
C ARG A 40 4.16 -3.00 16.91
N GLY A 41 4.61 -3.16 15.66
CA GLY A 41 5.46 -4.26 15.30
C GLY A 41 6.65 -4.04 16.20
N ARG A 42 6.81 -4.90 17.23
CA ARG A 42 8.03 -4.88 18.02
C ARG A 42 9.14 -4.86 16.99
N PRO A 43 10.14 -3.97 17.10
CA PRO A 43 11.26 -4.00 16.18
C PRO A 43 11.81 -5.42 16.22
N LYS A 44 11.44 -6.21 15.22
CA LYS A 44 11.99 -7.55 15.05
C LYS A 44 13.42 -7.23 14.69
N ALA A 45 14.34 -7.63 15.56
CA ALA A 45 15.75 -7.54 15.23
C ALA A 45 15.93 -8.14 13.84
N GLY A 46 16.47 -7.35 12.91
CA GLY A 46 16.59 -7.69 11.51
C GLY A 46 17.72 -8.69 11.30
N TRP A 47 17.67 -9.83 11.99
CA TRP A 47 18.58 -10.95 11.79
C TRP A 47 18.35 -11.45 10.37
N ARG A 48 19.02 -10.82 9.41
CA ARG A 48 19.11 -11.30 8.05
C ARG A 48 20.17 -12.37 8.02
N ARG A 49 19.83 -13.46 7.35
CA ARG A 49 20.76 -14.55 7.03
C ARG A 49 21.68 -14.03 5.94
N LEU A 50 22.81 -13.48 6.34
CA LEU A 50 23.77 -12.87 5.42
C LEU A 50 24.31 -13.89 4.39
N GLU A 51 24.25 -15.18 4.72
CA GLU A 51 24.55 -16.29 3.81
C GLU A 51 23.58 -16.42 2.62
N ARG A 52 22.42 -15.73 2.64
CA ARG A 52 21.42 -15.73 1.56
C ARG A 52 21.32 -14.40 0.81
N GLU A 53 22.10 -13.40 1.21
CA GLU A 53 22.15 -12.10 0.55
C GLU A 53 23.39 -12.07 -0.37
N PRO A 54 23.29 -11.57 -1.62
CA PRO A 54 24.47 -11.35 -2.44
C PRO A 54 25.41 -10.38 -1.70
N GLY A 55 26.64 -10.82 -1.42
CA GLY A 55 27.61 -10.07 -0.59
C GLY A 55 28.04 -8.71 -1.15
N PHE A 56 27.58 -8.33 -2.35
CA PHE A 56 27.81 -7.04 -2.96
C PHE A 56 26.54 -6.51 -3.63
N ARG A 57 26.06 -5.35 -3.16
CA ARG A 57 25.04 -4.55 -3.85
C ARG A 57 25.73 -3.34 -4.48
N ALA A 58 25.48 -3.11 -5.76
CA ALA A 58 26.05 -1.96 -6.44
C ALA A 58 25.52 -0.64 -5.82
N PRO A 59 26.36 0.39 -5.61
CA PRO A 59 25.95 1.65 -4.95
C PRO A 59 24.81 2.40 -5.63
N HIS A 60 24.47 2.05 -6.87
CA HIS A 60 23.48 2.71 -7.71
C HIS A 60 22.20 1.88 -7.90
N SER A 61 21.92 0.90 -7.04
CA SER A 61 20.63 0.18 -7.10
C SER A 61 19.53 0.93 -6.36
N TRP A 62 18.42 1.21 -7.05
CA TRP A 62 17.29 2.01 -6.55
C TRP A 62 16.18 1.14 -5.91
N HIS A 63 16.40 -0.16 -5.78
CA HIS A 63 15.55 -1.04 -5.01
C HIS A 63 16.13 -1.19 -3.59
N GLY A 64 15.53 -0.44 -2.67
CA GLY A 64 15.61 -0.59 -1.22
C GLY A 64 14.21 -0.48 -0.65
#